data_AF-A0A561TYL5-F1
#
_entry.id   AF-A0A561TYL5-F1
#
_cell.length_a   1.000
_cell.length_b   1.000
_cell.length_c   1.000
_cell.angle_alpha   90.00
_cell.angle_beta   90.00
_cell.angle_gamma   90.00
#
_symmetry.space_group_name_H-M   'P 1'
#
loop_
_entity.id
_entity.type
_entity.pdbx_description
1 polymer ?
#
loop_
_entity_poly.entity_id
_entity_poly.type
_entity_poly.pdbx_seq_one_letter_code
_entity_poly.pdbx_strand_id
1 'polypeptide(L)'
;MGCFPALEDVPEQVVEFVRRQVELPEGMLPVYRAERTVKHHRGLVRKRVGVAYDQAEARRIAEQAIRKEAVAKNRPADLINIALEKVVEAGLELPGFSTFDKMASKIRAEVNASICAGIHDRMSPLQHTELLRLLEERDNDGTTLFNRLKKPAKGPSWSHFKNLTRRMEWLDGLGDSAVWMDGVAARKITDFAGEADAGDAPALRDYTPVKRLALIACLVHKARMRVRDDLATMFCKRVATKIKKARTELEEIRSRRAGDHRGPDRELPRRAQGHRRRRPGPAGARKGRGDDRRDQGGP
;
A
#
# COMPACT_ATOMS: atom_id res chain seq x y z
N MET A 1 2.79 -15.88 26.25
CA MET A 1 3.67 -16.12 27.41
C MET A 1 3.71 -14.85 28.23
N GLY A 2 3.42 -14.90 29.54
CA GLY A 2 3.69 -13.78 30.46
C GLY A 2 2.62 -13.49 31.51
N CYS A 3 1.48 -14.19 31.53
CA CYS A 3 0.48 -14.07 32.59
C CYS A 3 0.15 -15.45 33.18
N PHE A 4 -0.34 -15.47 34.43
CA PHE A 4 -0.84 -16.68 35.07
C PHE A 4 -2.34 -16.82 34.81
N PRO A 5 -2.80 -17.78 33.98
CA PRO A 5 -4.23 -18.00 33.75
C PRO A 5 -4.93 -18.49 35.02
N ALA A 6 -6.27 -18.40 35.05
CA ALA A 6 -7.04 -19.15 36.02
C ALA A 6 -6.89 -20.65 35.73
N LEU A 7 -7.00 -21.50 36.76
CA LEU A 7 -6.82 -22.94 36.56
C LEU A 7 -7.85 -23.53 35.60
N GLU A 8 -9.07 -22.99 35.60
CA GLU A 8 -10.16 -23.32 34.67
C GLU A 8 -9.87 -22.97 33.21
N ASP A 9 -8.99 -21.99 32.96
CA ASP A 9 -8.59 -21.57 31.61
C ASP A 9 -7.42 -22.40 31.07
N VAL A 10 -6.82 -23.28 31.89
CA VAL A 10 -5.70 -24.12 31.45
C VAL A 10 -6.25 -25.31 30.65
N PRO A 11 -5.84 -25.51 29.39
CA PRO A 11 -6.32 -26.64 28.59
C PRO A 11 -5.99 -27.98 29.25
N GLU A 12 -6.95 -28.90 29.22
CA GLU A 12 -6.82 -30.24 29.83
C GLU A 12 -5.57 -30.98 29.32
N GLN A 13 -5.21 -30.79 28.04
CA GLN A 13 -4.01 -31.39 27.44
C GLN A 13 -2.72 -30.95 28.16
N VAL A 14 -2.66 -29.69 28.62
CA VAL A 14 -1.52 -29.17 29.38
C VAL A 14 -1.50 -29.78 30.77
N VAL A 15 -2.66 -29.92 31.40
CA VAL A 15 -2.79 -30.57 32.72
C VAL A 15 -2.35 -32.03 32.65
N GLU A 16 -2.82 -32.79 31.65
CA GLU A 16 -2.43 -34.19 31.41
C GLU A 16 -0.94 -34.32 31.13
N PHE A 17 -0.40 -33.44 30.30
CA PHE A 17 1.03 -33.45 29.99
C PHE A 17 1.87 -33.27 31.27
N VAL A 18 1.57 -32.24 32.06
CA VAL A 18 2.29 -31.99 33.32
C VAL A 18 2.13 -33.17 34.28
N ARG A 19 0.91 -33.71 34.42
CA ARG A 19 0.62 -34.87 35.28
C ARG A 19 1.50 -36.07 34.95
N ARG A 20 1.62 -36.40 33.66
CA ARG A 20 2.48 -37.50 33.20
C ARG A 20 3.96 -37.23 33.47
N GLN A 21 4.41 -35.98 33.29
CA GLN A 21 5.81 -35.60 33.55
C GLN A 21 6.21 -35.69 35.02
N VAL A 22 5.25 -35.56 35.94
CA VAL A 22 5.48 -35.67 37.39
C VAL A 22 4.91 -36.96 38.00
N GLU A 23 4.56 -37.94 37.16
CA GLU A 23 4.09 -39.28 37.57
C GLU A 23 2.90 -39.27 38.54
N LEU A 24 1.97 -38.31 38.36
CA LEU A 24 0.77 -38.20 39.18
C LEU A 24 -0.38 -39.10 38.66
N PRO A 25 -1.28 -39.59 39.54
CA PRO A 25 -2.40 -40.45 39.15
C PRO A 25 -3.35 -39.78 38.16
N GLU A 26 -3.89 -40.58 37.23
CA GLU A 26 -4.95 -40.15 36.31
C GLU A 26 -6.17 -39.60 37.08
N GLY A 27 -6.77 -38.53 36.56
CA GLY A 27 -7.88 -37.84 37.21
C GLY A 27 -7.47 -36.89 38.35
N MET A 28 -6.18 -36.80 38.72
CA MET A 28 -5.74 -35.82 39.71
C MET A 28 -5.86 -34.40 39.16
N LEU A 29 -6.75 -33.61 39.76
CA LEU A 29 -7.00 -32.23 39.39
C LEU A 29 -5.93 -31.28 39.97
N PRO A 30 -5.52 -30.25 39.20
CA PRO A 30 -4.68 -29.19 39.75
C PRO A 30 -5.51 -28.36 40.73
N VAL A 31 -5.27 -28.51 42.02
CA VAL A 31 -6.02 -27.81 43.07
C VAL A 31 -5.09 -26.97 43.91
N TYR A 32 -5.39 -25.67 44.02
CA TYR A 32 -4.82 -24.82 45.04
C TYR A 32 -5.77 -24.70 46.23
N ARG A 33 -5.45 -25.36 47.35
CA ARG A 33 -6.26 -25.27 48.58
C ARG A 33 -6.05 -23.96 49.35
N ALA A 34 -4.96 -23.24 49.10
CA ALA A 34 -4.63 -22.00 49.79
C ALA A 34 -4.03 -20.97 48.83
N GLU A 35 -4.47 -19.72 48.92
CA GLU A 35 -3.94 -18.61 48.11
C GLU A 35 -2.43 -18.38 48.33
N ARG A 36 -1.94 -18.65 49.54
CA ARG A 36 -0.52 -18.51 49.88
C ARG A 36 0.35 -19.43 49.02
N THR A 37 -0.11 -20.66 48.77
CA THR A 37 0.59 -21.63 47.92
C THR A 37 0.62 -21.15 46.47
N VAL A 38 -0.48 -20.59 45.96
CA VAL A 38 -0.53 -19.97 44.62
C VAL A 38 0.52 -18.87 44.48
N LYS A 39 0.54 -17.93 45.44
CA LYS A 39 1.48 -16.79 45.43
C LYS A 39 2.93 -17.27 45.49
N HIS A 40 3.22 -18.28 46.30
CA HIS A 40 4.55 -18.87 46.39
C HIS A 40 4.97 -19.52 45.07
N HIS A 41 4.13 -20.37 44.47
CA HIS A 41 4.42 -21.01 43.19
C HIS A 41 4.63 -19.99 42.06
N ARG A 42 3.80 -18.95 41.99
CA ARG A 42 3.99 -17.84 41.03
C ARG A 42 5.34 -17.16 41.24
N GLY A 43 5.77 -16.96 42.49
CA GLY A 43 7.10 -16.44 42.83
C GLY A 43 8.24 -17.34 42.33
N LEU A 44 8.13 -18.65 42.49
CA LEU A 44 9.12 -19.61 42.00
C LEU A 44 9.20 -19.60 40.46
N VAL A 45 8.06 -19.58 39.78
CA VAL A 45 8.00 -19.51 38.31
C VAL A 45 8.64 -18.22 37.81
N ARG A 46 8.33 -17.06 38.42
CA ARG A 46 8.97 -15.77 38.10
C ARG A 46 10.49 -15.84 38.22
N LYS A 47 10.99 -16.39 39.32
CA LYS A 47 12.44 -16.58 39.54
C LYS A 47 13.07 -17.48 38.48
N ARG A 48 12.38 -18.55 38.08
CA ARG A 48 12.87 -19.51 37.06
C ARG A 48 12.90 -18.93 35.65
N VAL A 49 11.91 -18.10 35.30
CA VAL A 49 11.78 -17.47 33.98
C VAL A 49 12.59 -16.16 33.90
N GLY A 50 12.96 -15.57 35.03
CA GLY A 50 13.71 -14.31 35.08
C GLY A 50 12.82 -13.09 34.89
N VAL A 51 11.57 -13.15 35.34
CA VAL A 51 10.56 -12.09 35.15
C VAL A 51 10.20 -11.45 36.49
N ALA A 52 10.18 -10.12 36.54
CA ALA A 52 9.76 -9.37 37.72
C ALA A 52 8.25 -9.08 37.70
N TYR A 53 7.63 -9.15 38.88
CA TYR A 53 6.24 -8.72 39.05
C TYR A 53 6.20 -7.24 39.42
N ASP A 54 6.00 -6.39 38.42
CA ASP A 54 5.67 -4.98 38.59
C ASP A 54 4.62 -4.58 37.56
N GLN A 55 3.35 -4.68 37.94
CA GLN A 55 2.24 -4.37 37.05
C GLN A 55 2.07 -2.87 36.80
N ALA A 56 2.53 -2.01 37.71
CA ALA A 56 2.46 -0.57 37.51
C ALA A 56 3.47 -0.15 36.43
N GLU A 57 4.70 -0.64 36.54
CA GLU A 57 5.75 -0.37 35.57
C GLU A 57 5.45 -0.99 34.20
N ALA A 58 4.95 -2.24 34.17
CA ALA A 58 4.56 -2.88 32.92
C ALA A 58 3.49 -2.09 32.17
N ARG A 59 2.49 -1.57 32.88
CA ARG A 59 1.46 -0.69 32.28
C ARG A 59 2.05 0.64 31.81
N ARG A 60 2.98 1.24 32.56
CA ARG A 60 3.65 2.48 32.16
C ARG A 60 4.42 2.31 30.86
N ILE A 61 5.21 1.24 30.74
CA ILE A 61 5.98 0.91 29.52
C ILE A 61 5.04 0.65 28.35
N ALA A 62 4.00 -0.16 28.56
CA ALA A 62 3.01 -0.45 27.53
C ALA A 62 2.29 0.82 27.04
N GLU A 63 1.86 1.71 27.95
CA GLU A 63 1.24 2.97 27.58
C GLU A 63 2.19 3.85 26.75
N GLN A 64 3.45 3.99 27.16
CA GLN A 64 4.43 4.78 26.43
C GLN A 64 4.68 4.23 25.03
N ALA A 65 4.82 2.91 24.90
CA ALA A 65 4.99 2.23 23.62
C ALA A 65 3.77 2.44 22.69
N ILE A 66 2.56 2.25 23.21
CA ILE A 66 1.32 2.46 22.46
C ILE A 66 1.22 3.92 22.02
N ARG A 67 1.44 4.89 22.92
CA ARG A 67 1.29 6.31 22.60
C ARG A 67 2.26 6.74 21.51
N LYS A 68 3.51 6.28 21.57
CA LYS A 68 4.53 6.55 20.54
C LYS A 68 4.10 6.01 19.17
N GLU A 69 3.66 4.75 19.10
CA GLU A 69 3.30 4.12 17.83
C GLU A 69 1.93 4.56 17.29
N ALA A 70 1.00 4.93 18.18
CA ALA A 70 -0.34 5.38 17.82
C ALA A 70 -0.34 6.68 17.01
N VAL A 71 0.76 7.45 17.01
CA VAL A 71 0.92 8.62 16.12
C VAL A 71 0.94 8.21 14.64
N ALA A 72 1.49 7.04 14.33
CA ALA A 72 1.62 6.54 12.95
C ALA A 72 0.66 5.41 12.60
N LYS A 73 0.22 4.61 13.58
CA LYS A 73 -0.58 3.39 13.40
C LYS A 73 -1.96 3.51 14.01
N ASN A 74 -2.96 2.89 13.37
CA ASN A 74 -4.35 2.92 13.82
C ASN A 74 -4.95 1.54 14.13
N ARG A 75 -4.27 0.45 13.76
CA ARG A 75 -4.72 -0.92 14.00
C ARG A 75 -4.44 -1.33 15.45
N PRO A 76 -5.44 -1.74 16.24
CA PRO A 76 -5.23 -2.15 17.63
C PRO A 76 -4.20 -3.27 17.80
N ALA A 77 -4.22 -4.26 16.90
CA ALA A 77 -3.27 -5.37 16.95
C ALA A 77 -1.81 -4.90 16.86
N ASP A 78 -1.50 -3.92 16.00
CA ASP A 78 -0.13 -3.39 15.87
C ASP A 78 0.31 -2.67 17.17
N LEU A 79 -0.61 -1.98 17.84
CA LEU A 79 -0.36 -1.26 19.10
C LEU A 79 -0.20 -2.22 20.29
N ILE A 80 -0.99 -3.29 20.32
CA ILE A 80 -0.87 -4.32 21.35
C ILE A 80 0.43 -5.11 21.17
N ASN A 81 0.77 -5.48 19.93
CA ASN A 81 1.99 -6.24 19.64
C ASN A 81 3.25 -5.49 20.09
N ILE A 82 3.38 -4.20 19.78
CA ILE A 82 4.53 -3.42 20.24
C ILE A 82 4.54 -3.26 21.76
N ALA A 83 3.38 -3.10 22.40
CA ALA A 83 3.30 -2.99 23.86
C ALA A 83 3.76 -4.28 24.54
N LEU A 84 3.33 -5.43 24.02
CA LEU A 84 3.75 -6.76 24.48
C LEU A 84 5.26 -6.91 24.34
N GLU A 85 5.81 -6.59 23.16
CA GLU A 85 7.26 -6.64 22.90
C GLU A 85 8.04 -5.79 23.91
N LYS A 86 7.61 -4.55 24.19
CA LYS A 86 8.30 -3.67 25.14
C LYS A 86 8.21 -4.11 26.60
N VAL A 87 7.10 -4.71 27.02
CA VAL A 87 7.00 -5.26 28.39
C VAL A 87 7.85 -6.52 28.53
N VAL A 88 7.92 -7.37 27.49
CA VAL A 88 8.78 -8.57 27.49
C VAL A 88 10.26 -8.18 27.48
N GLU A 89 10.66 -7.21 26.66
CA GLU A 89 12.04 -6.68 26.64
C GLU A 89 12.47 -6.14 28.02
N ALA A 90 11.54 -5.55 28.77
CA ALA A 90 11.78 -5.07 30.13
C ALA A 90 11.85 -6.18 31.20
N GLY A 91 11.62 -7.44 30.82
CA GLY A 91 11.64 -8.57 31.76
C GLY A 91 10.49 -8.53 32.78
N LEU A 92 9.35 -7.94 32.43
CA LEU A 92 8.21 -7.76 33.33
C LEU A 92 7.08 -8.75 33.03
N GLU A 93 6.34 -9.12 34.08
CA GLU A 93 5.13 -9.94 33.93
C GLU A 93 4.09 -9.17 33.11
N LEU A 94 3.56 -9.81 32.06
CA LEU A 94 2.60 -9.17 31.19
C LEU A 94 1.29 -8.89 31.92
N PRO A 95 0.72 -7.69 31.78
CA PRO A 95 -0.70 -7.48 32.06
C PRO A 95 -1.58 -8.45 31.27
N GLY A 96 -2.79 -8.70 31.77
CA GLY A 96 -3.78 -9.49 31.03
C GLY A 96 -4.11 -8.85 29.68
N PHE A 97 -4.46 -9.65 28.67
CA PHE A 97 -4.76 -9.16 27.32
C PHE A 97 -5.86 -8.08 27.31
N SER A 98 -6.91 -8.25 28.11
CA SER A 98 -7.97 -7.24 28.27
C SER A 98 -7.47 -5.89 28.79
N THR A 99 -6.34 -5.87 29.51
CA THR A 99 -5.68 -4.63 29.94
C THR A 99 -5.00 -3.95 28.76
N PHE A 100 -4.24 -4.69 27.94
CA PHE A 100 -3.64 -4.17 26.72
C PHE A 100 -4.69 -3.65 25.74
N ASP A 101 -5.79 -4.39 25.54
CA ASP A 101 -6.87 -4.00 24.63
C ASP A 101 -7.54 -2.68 25.06
N LYS A 102 -7.86 -2.54 26.36
CA LYS A 102 -8.40 -1.30 26.92
C LYS A 102 -7.43 -0.13 26.78
N MET A 103 -6.14 -0.34 27.07
CA MET A 103 -5.11 0.69 26.93
C MET A 103 -4.94 1.12 25.48
N ALA A 104 -4.81 0.16 24.56
CA ALA A 104 -4.67 0.43 23.13
C ALA A 104 -5.88 1.20 22.60
N SER A 105 -7.09 0.80 22.97
CA SER A 105 -8.32 1.49 22.57
C SER A 105 -8.38 2.92 23.09
N LYS A 106 -8.11 3.13 24.39
CA LYS A 106 -8.13 4.45 25.03
C LYS A 106 -7.08 5.39 24.44
N ILE A 107 -5.80 4.97 24.43
CA ILE A 107 -4.69 5.80 23.97
C ILE A 107 -4.84 6.11 22.48
N ARG A 108 -5.28 5.14 21.65
CA ARG A 108 -5.57 5.38 20.25
C ARG A 108 -6.65 6.45 20.06
N ALA A 109 -7.73 6.40 20.85
CA ALA A 109 -8.79 7.41 20.78
C ALA A 109 -8.27 8.80 21.14
N GLU A 110 -7.45 8.91 22.20
CA GLU A 110 -6.81 10.17 22.60
C GLU A 110 -5.88 10.73 21.53
N VAL A 111 -4.98 9.90 20.99
CA VAL A 111 -4.04 10.31 19.94
C VAL A 111 -4.79 10.71 18.67
N ASN A 112 -5.82 9.97 18.28
CA ASN A 112 -6.64 10.32 17.12
C ASN A 112 -7.39 11.65 17.33
N ALA A 113 -7.93 11.88 18.53
CA ALA A 113 -8.58 13.15 18.86
C ALA A 113 -7.59 14.32 18.76
N SER A 114 -6.36 14.15 19.27
CA SER A 114 -5.30 15.16 19.17
C SER A 114 -4.89 15.43 17.71
N ILE A 115 -4.74 14.39 16.88
CA ILE A 115 -4.45 14.56 15.45
C ILE A 115 -5.60 15.29 14.74
N CYS A 116 -6.85 14.90 15.00
CA CYS A 116 -8.02 15.57 14.42
C CYS A 116 -8.09 17.05 14.83
N ALA A 117 -7.78 17.38 16.09
CA ALA A 117 -7.70 18.76 16.55
C ALA A 117 -6.58 19.53 15.82
N GLY A 118 -5.39 18.94 15.69
CA GLY A 118 -4.29 19.58 14.95
C GLY A 118 -4.63 19.85 13.47
N ILE A 119 -5.32 18.92 12.80
CA ILE A 119 -5.83 19.14 11.43
C ILE A 119 -6.84 20.28 11.40
N HIS A 120 -7.80 20.25 12.33
CA HIS A 120 -8.85 21.26 12.46
C HIS A 120 -8.29 22.67 12.67
N ASP A 121 -7.33 22.82 13.58
CA ASP A 121 -6.80 24.12 14.01
C ASP A 121 -5.90 24.78 12.96
N ARG A 122 -5.35 24.00 12.01
CA ARG A 122 -4.60 24.54 10.86
C ARG A 122 -5.51 25.10 9.76
N MET A 123 -6.81 24.84 9.82
CA MET A 123 -7.77 25.38 8.86
C MET A 123 -8.36 26.69 9.38
N SER A 124 -8.55 27.65 8.47
CA SER A 124 -9.28 28.88 8.77
C SER A 124 -10.78 28.62 8.98
N PRO A 125 -11.51 29.51 9.69
CA PRO A 125 -12.96 29.40 9.84
C PRO A 125 -13.73 29.37 8.50
N LEU A 126 -13.20 30.05 7.48
CA LEU A 126 -13.75 29.99 6.12
C LEU A 126 -13.62 28.57 5.56
N GLN A 127 -12.43 27.98 5.64
CA GLN A 127 -12.20 26.59 5.20
C GLN A 127 -13.07 25.60 5.97
N HIS A 128 -13.27 25.79 7.28
CA HIS A 128 -14.20 24.95 8.05
C HIS A 128 -15.60 24.97 7.43
N THR A 129 -16.09 26.17 7.14
CA THR A 129 -17.42 26.38 6.54
C THR A 129 -17.51 25.74 5.15
N GLU A 130 -16.53 25.98 4.28
CA GLU A 130 -16.49 25.43 2.93
C GLU A 130 -16.45 23.89 2.93
N LEU A 131 -15.67 23.27 3.81
CA LEU A 131 -15.62 21.81 3.91
C LEU A 131 -16.93 21.22 4.43
N LEU A 132 -17.61 21.89 5.38
CA LEU A 132 -18.90 21.42 5.89
C LEU A 132 -20.01 21.56 4.84
N ARG A 133 -19.98 22.60 3.99
CA ARG A 133 -20.92 22.76 2.87
C ARG A 133 -20.91 21.58 1.91
N LEU A 134 -19.80 20.85 1.79
CA LEU A 134 -19.72 19.64 0.96
C LEU A 134 -20.75 18.58 1.38
N LEU A 135 -21.17 18.55 2.65
CA LEU A 135 -22.17 17.61 3.16
C LEU A 135 -23.61 18.03 2.85
N GLU A 136 -23.82 19.25 2.36
CA GLU A 136 -25.15 19.86 2.16
C GLU A 136 -25.41 20.18 0.69
N GLU A 137 -24.44 20.81 0.04
CA GLU A 137 -24.53 21.20 -1.36
C GLU A 137 -24.62 19.98 -2.27
N ARG A 138 -25.53 20.07 -3.24
CA ARG A 138 -25.82 19.01 -4.20
C ARG A 138 -25.36 19.41 -5.59
N ASP A 139 -24.81 18.44 -6.30
CA ASP A 139 -24.52 18.54 -7.72
C ASP A 139 -25.83 18.38 -8.52
N ASN A 140 -25.75 18.59 -9.84
CA ASN A 140 -26.89 18.50 -10.75
C ASN A 140 -27.54 17.10 -10.79
N ASP A 141 -26.81 16.06 -10.36
CA ASP A 141 -27.30 14.68 -10.23
C ASP A 141 -27.96 14.40 -8.87
N GLY A 142 -28.14 15.43 -8.03
CA GLY A 142 -28.73 15.34 -6.70
C GLY A 142 -27.80 14.76 -5.62
N THR A 143 -26.58 14.32 -5.98
CA THR A 143 -25.60 13.80 -5.02
C THR A 143 -24.83 14.94 -4.34
N THR A 144 -24.45 14.77 -3.08
CA THR A 144 -23.69 15.79 -2.36
C THR A 144 -22.29 15.97 -2.97
N LEU A 145 -21.73 17.18 -2.86
CA LEU A 145 -20.35 17.44 -3.27
C LEU A 145 -19.34 16.56 -2.52
N PHE A 146 -19.65 16.16 -1.28
CA PHE A 146 -18.91 15.15 -0.54
C PHE A 146 -18.88 13.80 -1.25
N ASN A 147 -20.01 13.30 -1.73
CA ASN A 147 -20.06 12.05 -2.50
C ASN A 147 -19.31 12.16 -3.84
N ARG A 148 -19.26 13.36 -4.43
CA ARG A 148 -18.44 13.63 -5.61
C ARG A 148 -16.94 13.46 -5.34
N LEU A 149 -16.43 13.73 -4.12
CA LEU A 149 -15.02 13.48 -3.76
C LEU A 149 -14.62 12.01 -3.93
N LYS A 150 -15.56 11.09 -3.69
CA LYS A 150 -15.33 9.64 -3.69
C LYS A 150 -15.27 9.04 -5.08
N LYS A 151 -15.99 9.63 -6.03
CA LYS A 151 -16.13 9.12 -7.41
C LYS A 151 -14.76 8.89 -8.04
N PRO A 152 -14.42 7.68 -8.54
CA PRO A 152 -13.15 7.44 -9.22
C PRO A 152 -13.08 8.17 -10.57
N ALA A 153 -11.88 8.33 -11.13
CA ALA A 153 -11.73 8.83 -12.49
C ALA A 153 -12.29 7.84 -13.52
N LYS A 154 -12.83 8.37 -14.62
CA LYS A 154 -13.27 7.58 -15.78
C LYS A 154 -12.06 7.24 -16.67
N GLY A 155 -12.21 6.27 -17.58
CA GLY A 155 -11.11 5.80 -18.46
C GLY A 155 -10.48 6.88 -19.36
N PRO A 156 -9.38 6.61 -20.08
CA PRO A 156 -8.63 7.65 -20.78
C PRO A 156 -9.39 8.23 -21.99
N SER A 157 -9.79 9.51 -21.91
CA SER A 157 -10.32 10.28 -23.05
C SER A 157 -9.98 11.77 -22.89
N TRP A 158 -10.06 12.57 -23.97
CA TRP A 158 -9.81 14.02 -23.88
C TRP A 158 -10.86 14.74 -23.03
N SER A 159 -12.12 14.33 -23.12
CA SER A 159 -13.18 14.86 -22.28
C SER A 159 -12.95 14.50 -20.80
N HIS A 160 -12.48 13.30 -20.51
CA HIS A 160 -12.13 12.88 -19.14
C HIS A 160 -10.91 13.63 -18.61
N PHE A 161 -9.90 13.91 -19.44
CA PHE A 161 -8.75 14.74 -19.05
C PHE A 161 -9.17 16.18 -18.68
N LYS A 162 -10.02 16.82 -19.50
CA LYS A 162 -10.60 18.14 -19.17
C LYS A 162 -11.46 18.10 -17.91
N ASN A 163 -12.21 17.03 -17.68
CA ASN A 163 -13.00 16.85 -16.45
C ASN A 163 -12.11 16.69 -15.21
N LEU A 164 -11.00 15.96 -15.32
CA LEU A 164 -10.02 15.84 -14.24
C LEU A 164 -9.34 17.17 -13.93
N THR A 165 -9.02 17.97 -14.95
CA THR A 165 -8.44 19.32 -14.75
C THR A 165 -9.40 20.22 -13.97
N ARG A 166 -10.69 20.27 -14.39
CA ARG A 166 -11.73 21.00 -13.64
C ARG A 166 -11.95 20.48 -12.22
N ARG A 167 -11.83 19.16 -12.02
CA ARG A 167 -11.90 18.55 -10.70
C ARG A 167 -10.71 18.96 -9.84
N MET A 168 -9.52 19.04 -10.42
CA MET A 168 -8.32 19.50 -9.74
C MET A 168 -8.45 20.96 -9.30
N GLU A 169 -8.89 21.84 -10.20
CA GLU A 169 -9.17 23.25 -9.90
C GLU A 169 -10.18 23.41 -8.76
N TRP A 170 -11.28 22.64 -8.79
CA TRP A 170 -12.26 22.63 -7.71
C TRP A 170 -11.66 22.19 -6.37
N LEU A 171 -10.86 21.11 -6.36
CA LEU A 171 -10.22 20.62 -5.15
C LEU A 171 -9.14 21.56 -4.61
N ASP A 172 -8.41 22.24 -5.50
CA ASP A 172 -7.44 23.26 -5.12
C ASP A 172 -8.11 24.49 -4.52
N GLY A 173 -9.32 24.83 -4.98
CA GLY A 173 -10.16 25.90 -4.43
C GLY A 173 -10.65 25.64 -3.00
N LEU A 174 -10.64 24.39 -2.51
CA LEU A 174 -11.02 24.08 -1.12
C LEU A 174 -9.95 24.51 -0.10
N GLY A 175 -8.75 24.86 -0.55
CA GLY A 175 -7.62 25.30 0.27
C GLY A 175 -6.45 24.32 0.26
N ASP A 176 -5.34 24.64 0.94
CA ASP A 176 -4.11 23.86 0.87
C ASP A 176 -4.12 22.65 1.82
N SER A 177 -4.44 21.48 1.27
CA SER A 177 -4.51 20.24 2.04
C SER A 177 -3.14 19.68 2.42
N ALA A 178 -2.03 20.19 1.89
CA ALA A 178 -0.70 19.83 2.37
C ALA A 178 -0.44 20.46 3.74
N VAL A 179 -0.82 21.74 3.90
CA VAL A 179 -0.72 22.46 5.18
C VAL A 179 -1.56 21.80 6.27
N TRP A 180 -2.80 21.41 5.95
CA TRP A 180 -3.67 20.76 6.93
C TRP A 180 -3.10 19.44 7.45
N MET A 181 -2.43 18.68 6.57
CA MET A 181 -1.87 17.36 6.87
C MET A 181 -0.44 17.40 7.43
N ASP A 182 0.13 18.59 7.65
CA ASP A 182 1.51 18.73 8.13
C ASP A 182 1.74 17.93 9.42
N GLY A 183 2.87 17.24 9.52
CA GLY A 183 3.19 16.37 10.68
C GLY A 183 2.25 15.18 10.91
N VAL A 184 1.26 14.91 10.06
CA VAL A 184 0.38 13.74 10.16
C VAL A 184 0.96 12.59 9.34
N ALA A 185 1.09 11.40 9.95
CA ALA A 185 1.61 10.23 9.26
C ALA A 185 0.71 9.84 8.06
N ALA A 186 1.30 9.52 6.91
CA ALA A 186 0.56 9.17 5.69
C ALA A 186 -0.44 8.02 5.88
N ARG A 187 -0.11 7.03 6.72
CA ARG A 187 -1.02 5.93 7.06
C ARG A 187 -2.25 6.44 7.83
N LYS A 188 -2.10 7.38 8.78
CA LYS A 188 -3.24 8.01 9.48
C LYS A 188 -4.15 8.76 8.54
N ILE A 189 -3.58 9.55 7.62
CA ILE A 189 -4.35 10.27 6.59
C ILE A 189 -5.16 9.25 5.78
N THR A 190 -4.53 8.15 5.37
CA THR A 190 -5.19 7.09 4.59
C THR A 190 -6.31 6.43 5.38
N ASP A 191 -6.09 6.10 6.65
CA ASP A 191 -7.08 5.46 7.52
C ASP A 191 -8.28 6.39 7.77
N PHE A 192 -8.05 7.67 8.11
CA PHE A 192 -9.12 8.65 8.31
C PHE A 192 -9.88 8.96 7.02
N ALA A 193 -9.18 9.10 5.91
CA ALA A 193 -9.83 9.26 4.61
C ALA A 193 -10.65 8.00 4.25
N GLY A 194 -10.18 6.80 4.62
CA GLY A 194 -10.94 5.55 4.45
C GLY A 194 -12.20 5.50 5.31
N GLU A 195 -12.13 5.95 6.55
CA GLU A 195 -13.28 6.09 7.45
C GLU A 195 -14.33 7.05 6.87
N ALA A 196 -13.89 8.21 6.36
CA ALA A 196 -14.77 9.16 5.67
C ALA A 196 -15.36 8.60 4.36
N ASP A 197 -14.57 7.89 3.57
CA ASP A 197 -14.99 7.30 2.30
C ASP A 197 -16.09 6.23 2.49
N ALA A 198 -16.03 5.47 3.59
CA ALA A 198 -17.00 4.42 3.92
C ALA A 198 -18.37 4.95 4.38
N GLY A 199 -18.42 6.09 5.08
CA GLY A 199 -19.67 6.69 5.57
C GLY A 199 -20.30 7.68 4.58
N ASP A 200 -21.61 7.90 4.61
CA ASP A 200 -22.27 8.95 3.81
C ASP A 200 -22.34 10.29 4.57
N ALA A 201 -22.97 11.30 3.96
CA ALA A 201 -23.09 12.62 4.58
C ALA A 201 -23.86 12.59 5.93
N PRO A 202 -24.98 11.87 6.06
CA PRO A 202 -25.62 11.60 7.36
C PRO A 202 -24.70 10.93 8.39
N ALA A 203 -24.02 9.84 8.04
CA ALA A 203 -23.13 9.13 8.97
C ALA A 203 -21.99 10.03 9.48
N LEU A 204 -21.49 10.94 8.63
CA LEU A 204 -20.49 11.89 9.07
C LEU A 204 -21.01 12.91 10.10
N ARG A 205 -22.33 13.20 10.13
CA ARG A 205 -22.91 14.16 11.06
C ARG A 205 -22.93 13.66 12.51
N ASP A 206 -22.89 12.36 12.71
CA ASP A 206 -22.88 11.72 14.04
C ASP A 206 -21.52 11.86 14.76
N TYR A 207 -20.46 12.22 14.03
CA TYR A 207 -19.16 12.51 14.64
C TYR A 207 -19.13 13.89 15.30
N THR A 208 -18.24 14.04 16.28
CA THR A 208 -17.95 15.35 16.88
C THR A 208 -17.50 16.35 15.79
N PRO A 209 -17.83 17.65 15.91
CA PRO A 209 -17.53 18.63 14.85
C PRO A 209 -16.07 18.64 14.39
N VAL A 210 -15.13 18.58 15.35
CA VAL A 210 -13.69 18.53 15.09
C VAL A 210 -13.30 17.28 14.29
N LYS A 211 -13.75 16.10 14.74
CA LYS A 211 -13.44 14.84 14.06
C LYS A 211 -14.06 14.81 12.67
N ARG A 212 -15.33 15.19 12.55
CA ARG A 212 -16.05 15.27 11.27
C ARG A 212 -15.28 16.09 10.25
N LEU A 213 -14.83 17.29 10.64
CA LEU A 213 -14.08 18.16 9.74
C LEU A 213 -12.72 17.57 9.36
N ALA A 214 -11.98 17.00 10.32
CA ALA A 214 -10.70 16.35 10.05
C ALA A 214 -10.82 15.16 9.09
N LEU A 215 -11.89 14.36 9.21
CA LEU A 215 -12.19 13.25 8.31
C LEU A 215 -12.45 13.74 6.87
N ILE A 216 -13.26 14.81 6.71
CA ILE A 216 -13.51 15.42 5.41
C ILE A 216 -12.21 15.98 4.81
N ALA A 217 -11.39 16.66 5.60
CA ALA A 217 -10.10 17.20 5.17
C ALA A 217 -9.15 16.09 4.68
N CYS A 218 -9.08 14.96 5.39
CA CYS A 218 -8.30 13.79 4.96
C CYS A 218 -8.82 13.22 3.63
N LEU A 219 -10.15 13.15 3.45
CA LEU A 219 -10.74 12.70 2.19
C LEU A 219 -10.44 13.65 1.04
N VAL A 220 -10.51 14.96 1.25
CA VAL A 220 -10.13 15.99 0.26
C VAL A 220 -8.67 15.83 -0.13
N HIS A 221 -7.77 15.66 0.85
CA HIS A 221 -6.35 15.40 0.61
C HIS A 221 -6.15 14.16 -0.26
N LYS A 222 -6.78 13.03 0.10
CA LYS A 222 -6.74 11.79 -0.67
C LYS A 222 -7.30 11.96 -2.08
N ALA A 223 -8.39 12.71 -2.25
CA ALA A 223 -8.99 12.99 -3.54
C ALA A 223 -8.05 13.83 -4.43
N ARG A 224 -7.34 14.81 -3.86
CA ARG A 224 -6.33 15.61 -4.59
C ARG A 224 -5.18 14.76 -5.07
N MET A 225 -4.62 13.92 -4.20
CA MET A 225 -3.54 13.00 -4.59
C MET A 225 -4.00 12.06 -5.72
N ARG A 226 -5.19 11.47 -5.58
CA ARG A 226 -5.77 10.60 -6.62
C ARG A 226 -5.93 11.34 -7.96
N VAL A 227 -6.48 12.55 -7.95
CA VAL A 227 -6.68 13.33 -9.18
C VAL A 227 -5.36 13.72 -9.83
N ARG A 228 -4.33 14.06 -9.04
CA ARG A 228 -2.96 14.32 -9.55
C ARG A 228 -2.37 13.08 -10.22
N ASP A 229 -2.47 11.91 -9.58
CA ASP A 229 -1.98 10.64 -10.12
C ASP A 229 -2.73 10.23 -11.38
N ASP A 230 -4.05 10.42 -11.41
CA ASP A 230 -4.90 10.15 -12.57
C ASP A 230 -4.55 11.07 -13.75
N LEU A 231 -4.32 12.36 -13.49
CA LEU A 231 -3.88 13.33 -14.50
C LEU A 231 -2.52 12.95 -15.08
N ALA A 232 -1.53 12.64 -14.23
CA ALA A 232 -0.21 12.20 -14.64
C ALA A 232 -0.27 10.91 -15.48
N THR A 233 -1.07 9.94 -15.03
CA THR A 233 -1.29 8.67 -15.74
C THR A 233 -1.93 8.90 -17.11
N MET A 234 -2.99 9.73 -17.19
CA MET A 234 -3.65 10.04 -18.46
C MET A 234 -2.72 10.77 -19.42
N PHE A 235 -1.93 11.72 -18.93
CA PHE A 235 -0.92 12.42 -19.72
C PHE A 235 0.09 11.45 -20.32
N CYS A 236 0.69 10.59 -19.50
CA CYS A 236 1.67 9.60 -19.94
C CYS A 236 1.09 8.65 -20.99
N LYS A 237 -0.11 8.11 -20.76
CA LYS A 237 -0.81 7.23 -21.73
C LYS A 237 -1.04 7.95 -23.06
N ARG A 238 -1.42 9.23 -23.04
CA ARG A 238 -1.71 10.00 -24.25
C ARG A 238 -0.44 10.33 -25.03
N VAL A 239 0.64 10.70 -24.35
CA VAL A 239 1.96 10.89 -24.96
C VAL A 239 2.44 9.59 -25.62
N ALA A 240 2.32 8.45 -24.93
CA ALA A 240 2.69 7.15 -25.48
C ALA A 240 1.92 6.81 -26.76
N THR A 241 0.59 7.05 -26.80
CA THR A 241 -0.22 6.85 -28.01
C THR A 241 0.23 7.74 -29.16
N LYS A 242 0.59 9.00 -28.89
CA LYS A 242 1.10 9.93 -29.92
C LYS A 242 2.45 9.48 -30.46
N ILE A 243 3.38 9.06 -29.59
CA ILE A 243 4.68 8.51 -29.98
C ILE A 243 4.49 7.25 -30.84
N LYS A 244 3.58 6.35 -30.44
CA LYS A 244 3.27 5.14 -31.21
C LYS A 244 2.77 5.49 -32.62
N LYS A 245 1.82 6.43 -32.73
CA LYS A 245 1.30 6.87 -34.03
C LYS A 245 2.40 7.48 -34.91
N ALA A 246 3.24 8.34 -34.35
CA ALA A 246 4.35 8.94 -35.08
C ALA A 246 5.37 7.91 -35.57
N ARG A 247 5.65 6.86 -34.78
CA ARG A 247 6.51 5.74 -35.21
C ARG A 247 5.89 4.97 -36.37
N THR A 248 4.59 4.65 -36.29
CA THR A 248 3.89 3.98 -37.39
C THR A 248 3.89 4.82 -38.66
N GLU A 249 3.59 6.12 -38.57
CA GLU A 249 3.65 7.05 -39.71
C GLU A 249 5.06 7.13 -40.30
N LEU A 250 6.10 7.12 -39.47
CA LEU A 250 7.49 7.11 -39.91
C LEU A 250 7.86 5.81 -40.63
N GLU A 251 7.42 4.66 -40.13
CA GLU A 251 7.61 3.35 -40.76
C GLU A 251 6.89 3.25 -42.10
N GLU A 252 5.68 3.78 -42.21
CA GLU A 252 4.95 3.89 -43.47
C GLU A 252 5.72 4.75 -44.49
N ILE A 253 6.23 5.91 -44.07
CA ILE A 253 7.04 6.79 -44.94
C ILE A 253 8.32 6.06 -45.42
N ARG A 254 9.01 5.35 -44.52
CA ARG A 254 10.21 4.58 -44.86
C ARG A 254 9.91 3.46 -45.86
N SER A 255 8.80 2.75 -45.66
CA SER A 255 8.37 1.65 -46.53
C SER A 255 8.00 2.14 -47.93
N ARG A 256 7.30 3.30 -48.03
CA ARG A 256 7.00 3.93 -49.32
C ARG A 256 8.26 4.32 -50.09
N ARG A 257 9.24 4.96 -49.41
CA ARG A 257 10.52 5.34 -50.03
C ARG A 257 11.36 4.14 -50.47
N ALA A 258 11.32 3.05 -49.72
CA ALA A 258 11.99 1.80 -50.09
C ALA A 258 11.32 1.08 -51.28
N GLY A 259 9.99 1.22 -51.44
CA GLY A 259 9.24 0.74 -52.60
C GLY A 259 9.53 1.53 -53.88
N ASP A 260 9.67 2.86 -53.78
CA ASP A 260 10.00 3.74 -54.91
C ASP A 260 11.42 3.52 -55.47
N HIS A 261 12.35 3.01 -54.66
CA HIS A 261 13.70 2.65 -55.12
C HIS A 261 13.77 1.24 -55.77
N ARG A 262 12.65 0.50 -55.87
CA ARG A 262 12.55 -0.82 -56.53
C ARG A 262 11.58 -0.82 -57.72
N GLY A 263 11.82 0.01 -58.74
CA GLY A 263 11.18 -0.16 -60.04
C GLY A 263 11.86 0.59 -61.18
N PRO A 264 11.71 0.10 -62.43
CA PRO A 264 12.26 -1.16 -62.94
C PRO A 264 13.74 -1.01 -63.32
N ASP A 265 14.51 -2.11 -63.29
CA ASP A 265 15.84 -2.17 -63.89
C ASP A 265 15.76 -1.70 -65.35
N ARG A 266 16.33 -0.52 -65.64
CA ARG A 266 16.60 -0.08 -67.00
C ARG A 266 17.62 -1.03 -67.60
N GLU A 267 17.18 -1.86 -68.54
CA GLU A 267 18.06 -2.59 -69.46
C GLU A 267 19.11 -1.63 -70.04
N LEU A 268 20.36 -1.84 -69.67
CA LEU A 268 21.51 -1.19 -70.29
C LEU A 268 21.77 -1.85 -71.66
N PRO A 269 21.81 -1.11 -72.78
CA PRO A 269 22.05 -1.70 -74.08
C PRO A 269 23.52 -2.11 -74.20
N ARG A 270 23.77 -3.40 -74.41
CA ARG A 270 25.09 -3.94 -74.77
C ARG A 270 25.51 -3.38 -76.13
N ARG A 271 26.37 -2.37 -76.14
CA ARG A 271 27.10 -1.94 -77.35
C ARG A 271 28.28 -2.85 -77.62
N ALA A 272 28.35 -3.28 -78.87
CA ALA A 272 29.33 -4.15 -79.48
C ALA A 272 30.77 -3.64 -79.32
N GLN A 273 31.70 -4.56 -79.07
CA GLN A 273 33.13 -4.34 -79.25
C GLN A 273 33.63 -5.32 -80.31
N GLY A 274 34.08 -4.75 -81.42
CA GLY A 274 34.56 -5.46 -82.59
C GLY A 274 35.95 -6.07 -82.41
N HIS A 275 36.12 -7.22 -83.07
CA HIS A 275 37.31 -7.72 -83.75
C HIS A 275 38.72 -7.55 -83.13
N ARG A 276 39.37 -8.70 -82.88
CA ARG A 276 40.64 -9.08 -83.56
C ARG A 276 40.95 -10.59 -83.49
N ARG A 277 40.97 -11.20 -84.68
CA ARG A 277 41.88 -12.23 -85.27
C ARG A 277 42.19 -13.58 -84.56
N ARG A 278 41.74 -14.67 -85.23
CA ARG A 278 42.39 -15.97 -85.63
C ARG A 278 43.75 -16.31 -85.00
N ARG A 279 44.19 -17.55 -84.70
CA ARG A 279 43.85 -19.01 -84.81
C ARG A 279 45.09 -19.74 -84.17
N PRO A 280 45.23 -21.08 -84.13
CA PRO A 280 44.33 -22.21 -83.88
C PRO A 280 44.84 -23.11 -82.70
N GLY A 281 44.08 -24.15 -82.32
CA GLY A 281 44.46 -25.17 -81.31
C GLY A 281 45.60 -26.12 -81.76
N PRO A 282 45.88 -27.26 -81.07
CA PRO A 282 44.84 -28.18 -80.58
C PRO A 282 45.14 -28.97 -79.27
N ALA A 283 44.09 -29.67 -78.83
CA ALA A 283 44.09 -31.02 -78.25
C ALA A 283 44.63 -31.29 -76.82
N GLY A 284 43.89 -32.14 -76.11
CA GLY A 284 44.35 -32.87 -74.92
C GLY A 284 43.53 -32.53 -73.67
N ALA A 285 42.31 -33.03 -73.53
CA ALA A 285 42.00 -34.33 -72.93
C ALA A 285 42.01 -34.35 -71.38
N ARG A 286 40.82 -34.67 -70.85
CA ARG A 286 40.54 -35.62 -69.77
C ARG A 286 40.71 -35.21 -68.29
N LYS A 287 39.54 -35.25 -67.63
CA LYS A 287 39.16 -36.06 -66.45
C LYS A 287 39.76 -35.75 -65.07
N GLY A 288 38.83 -35.69 -64.10
CA GLY A 288 39.01 -36.14 -62.71
C GLY A 288 38.45 -35.09 -61.74
N ARG A 289 37.22 -35.23 -61.22
CA ARG A 289 36.76 -36.11 -60.12
C ARG A 289 37.37 -35.78 -58.75
N GLY A 290 36.49 -35.73 -57.76
CA GLY A 290 36.75 -35.74 -56.31
C GLY A 290 36.14 -34.50 -55.66
N ASP A 291 34.96 -34.56 -55.03
CA ASP A 291 34.72 -35.11 -53.68
C ASP A 291 35.80 -34.62 -52.68
N ASP A 292 35.50 -34.08 -51.51
CA ASP A 292 34.53 -34.53 -50.52
C ASP A 292 34.36 -33.39 -49.49
N ARG A 293 33.13 -33.06 -49.09
CA ARG A 293 32.55 -33.37 -47.77
C ARG A 293 33.21 -32.72 -46.54
N ARG A 294 32.30 -32.08 -45.79
CA ARG A 294 32.00 -32.32 -44.37
C ARG A 294 32.71 -31.48 -43.30
N ASP A 295 31.86 -30.65 -42.68
CA ASP A 295 31.20 -30.96 -41.39
C ASP A 295 31.84 -30.44 -40.10
N GLN A 296 30.91 -30.09 -39.21
CA GLN A 296 31.01 -29.90 -37.76
C GLN A 296 31.71 -28.61 -37.28
N GLY A 297 31.18 -27.87 -36.30
CA GLY A 297 30.10 -28.19 -35.37
C GLY A 297 30.54 -27.88 -33.94
N GLY A 298 30.01 -26.78 -33.40
CA GLY A 298 29.81 -26.52 -31.97
C GLY A 298 31.05 -26.16 -31.13
N PRO A 299 30.83 -25.91 -29.82
CA PRO A 299 29.57 -25.67 -29.10
C PRO A 299 29.16 -24.19 -29.00
#